data_AF-A0A958VCW4-F1
#
_entry.id   AF-A0A958VCW4-F1
#
_cell.length_a   1.000
_cell.length_b   1.000
_cell.length_c   1.000
_cell.angle_alpha   90.00
_cell.angle_beta   90.00
_cell.angle_gamma   90.00
#
_symmetry.space_group_name_H-M   'P 1'
#
loop_
_entity.id
_entity.type
_entity.pdbx_description
1 polymer ?
#
loop_
_entity_poly.entity_id
_entity_poly.type
_entity_poly.pdbx_seq_one_letter_code
_entity_poly.pdbx_strand_id
1 'polypeptide(L)'
;FQVANTKNLSIKSGMFGKVNLSESEQEQGILIPAPAIIEENGIAKVYVVKNGKATLQSITTTKTIGNKTLVSSGLKENDIIVTNGFINLFDGANVLIN
;
A
#
# COMPACT_ATOMS: atom_id res chain seq x y z
N PHE A 1 12.16 20.50 -19.32
CA PHE A 1 11.07 20.05 -20.20
C PHE A 1 11.01 20.96 -21.41
N GLN A 2 11.14 20.42 -22.61
CA GLN A 2 10.97 21.15 -23.86
C GLN A 2 9.76 20.56 -24.58
N VAL A 3 8.81 21.39 -24.99
CA VAL A 3 7.63 20.96 -25.75
C VAL A 3 7.80 21.47 -27.17
N ALA A 4 7.83 20.56 -28.13
CA ALA A 4 7.78 20.93 -29.54
C ALA A 4 6.40 21.53 -29.85
N ASN A 5 6.39 22.67 -30.53
CA ASN A 5 5.13 23.29 -30.97
C ASN A 5 4.43 22.37 -31.98
N THR A 6 3.10 22.46 -32.05
CA THR A 6 2.30 21.73 -33.02
C THR A 6 2.61 22.18 -34.45
N LYS A 7 2.39 21.31 -35.45
CA LYS A 7 2.69 21.61 -36.86
C LYS A 7 1.96 22.86 -37.39
N ASN A 8 0.82 23.21 -36.79
CA ASN A 8 0.02 24.38 -37.11
C ASN A 8 0.30 25.58 -36.19
N LEU A 9 1.37 25.56 -35.39
CA LEU A 9 1.79 26.65 -34.49
C LEU A 9 0.69 27.08 -33.51
N SER A 10 -0.10 26.13 -33.01
CA SER A 10 -1.24 26.41 -32.14
C SER A 10 -0.85 26.80 -30.71
N ILE A 11 0.39 26.55 -30.29
CA ILE A 11 0.92 27.01 -29.00
C ILE A 11 1.55 28.39 -29.20
N LYS A 12 0.95 29.41 -28.59
CA LYS A 12 1.38 30.81 -28.72
C LYS A 12 2.07 31.31 -27.44
N SER A 13 2.88 32.34 -27.59
CA SER A 13 3.47 33.05 -26.45
C SER A 13 2.37 33.59 -25.53
N GLY A 14 2.55 33.45 -24.23
CA GLY A 14 1.56 33.84 -23.21
C GLY A 14 0.54 32.77 -22.82
N MET A 15 0.54 31.60 -23.47
CA MET A 15 -0.29 30.47 -23.03
C MET A 15 0.32 29.77 -21.81
N PHE A 16 -0.53 29.41 -20.85
CA PHE A 16 -0.14 28.58 -19.72
C PHE A 16 -0.34 27.10 -20.05
N GLY A 17 0.64 26.28 -19.71
CA GLY A 17 0.57 24.83 -19.81
C GLY A 17 0.46 24.20 -18.43
N LYS A 18 -0.39 23.17 -18.28
CA LYS A 18 -0.40 22.31 -17.09
C LYS A 18 0.33 21.01 -17.44
N VAL A 19 1.40 20.72 -16.73
CA VAL A 19 2.11 19.44 -16.85
C VAL A 19 1.56 18.49 -15.79
N ASN A 20 1.02 17.35 -16.21
CA ASN A 20 0.67 16.27 -15.28
C ASN A 20 1.77 15.22 -15.40
N LEU A 21 2.66 15.14 -14.40
CA LEU A 21 3.57 14.02 -14.29
C LEU A 21 2.81 12.86 -13.65
N SER A 22 2.71 11.75 -14.37
CA SER A 22 2.30 10.48 -13.80
C SER A 22 3.57 9.66 -13.59
N GLU A 23 3.97 9.43 -12.34
CA GLU A 23 4.98 8.41 -12.05
C GLU A 23 4.42 7.07 -12.50
N SER A 24 5.04 6.50 -13.55
CA SER A 24 4.65 5.22 -14.13
C SER A 24 5.45 4.06 -13.55
N GLU A 25 6.12 4.26 -12.41
CA GLU A 25 6.60 3.14 -11.63
C GLU A 25 5.39 2.45 -10.99
N GLN A 26 4.93 1.41 -11.68
CA GLN A 26 3.97 0.47 -11.15
C GLN A 26 4.67 -0.31 -10.05
N GLU A 27 4.74 0.29 -8.86
CA GLU A 27 5.25 -0.36 -7.67
C GLU A 27 4.42 -1.62 -7.43
N GLN A 28 5.06 -2.78 -7.59
CA GLN A 28 4.43 -4.07 -7.32
C GLN A 28 4.35 -4.28 -5.82
N GLY A 29 3.21 -4.75 -5.35
CA GLY A 29 2.98 -5.01 -3.94
C GLY A 29 1.53 -5.36 -3.65
N ILE A 30 1.27 -5.71 -2.39
CA ILE A 30 -0.06 -6.05 -1.89
C ILE A 30 -0.65 -4.82 -1.22
N LEU A 31 -1.83 -4.39 -1.66
CA LEU A 31 -2.57 -3.30 -1.03
C LEU A 31 -3.40 -3.83 0.13
N ILE A 32 -3.12 -3.36 1.34
CA ILE A 32 -3.88 -3.70 2.54
C ILE A 32 -4.50 -2.45 3.19
N PRO A 33 -5.57 -2.57 3.98
CA PRO A 33 -6.09 -1.45 4.75
C PRO A 33 -5.03 -0.90 5.72
N ALA A 34 -4.77 0.39 5.68
CA ALA A 34 -3.82 1.04 6.59
C ALA A 34 -4.13 0.78 8.09
N PRO A 35 -5.41 0.74 8.53
CA PRO A 35 -5.74 0.41 9.93
C PRO A 35 -5.36 -1.00 10.38
N ALA A 36 -5.05 -1.93 9.45
CA ALA A 36 -4.63 -3.28 9.79
C ALA A 36 -3.14 -3.37 10.17
N ILE A 37 -2.37 -2.29 9.97
CA ILE A 37 -0.94 -2.23 10.22
C ILE A 37 -0.69 -1.84 11.67
N ILE A 38 0.13 -2.63 12.35
CA ILE A 38 0.62 -2.40 13.70
C ILE A 38 2.06 -1.93 13.57
N GLU A 39 2.38 -0.79 14.17
CA GLU A 39 3.75 -0.31 14.24
C GLU A 39 4.30 -0.55 15.65
N GLU A 40 5.35 -1.35 15.76
CA GLU A 40 5.99 -1.66 17.04
C GLU A 40 7.50 -1.44 16.90
N ASN A 41 8.06 -0.54 17.72
CA ASN A 41 9.48 -0.15 17.67
C ASN A 41 9.96 0.27 16.26
N GLY A 42 9.10 0.95 15.49
CA GLY A 42 9.40 1.38 14.12
C GLY A 42 9.36 0.26 13.07
N ILE A 43 8.89 -0.93 13.44
CA ILE A 43 8.70 -2.07 12.53
C ILE A 43 7.21 -2.22 12.26
N ALA A 44 6.82 -2.09 10.99
CA ALA A 44 5.46 -2.37 10.54
C ALA A 44 5.19 -3.88 10.53
N LYS A 45 4.07 -4.28 11.12
CA LYS A 45 3.65 -5.66 11.33
C LYS A 45 2.15 -5.79 11.06
N VAL A 46 1.72 -6.99 10.72
CA VAL A 46 0.30 -7.35 10.55
C VAL A 46 0.04 -8.74 11.13
N TYR A 47 -1.18 -9.00 11.57
CA TYR A 47 -1.59 -10.35 11.94
C TYR A 47 -2.04 -11.12 10.70
N VAL A 48 -1.36 -12.24 10.44
CA VAL A 48 -1.73 -13.21 9.40
C VAL A 48 -2.33 -14.43 10.04
N VAL A 49 -3.44 -14.92 9.50
CA VAL A 49 -4.10 -16.13 9.98
C VAL A 49 -3.50 -17.35 9.30
N LYS A 50 -2.87 -18.23 10.09
CA LYS A 50 -2.31 -19.51 9.63
C LYS A 50 -2.87 -20.63 10.49
N ASN A 51 -3.54 -21.61 9.87
CA ASN A 51 -4.12 -22.77 10.56
C ASN A 51 -5.02 -22.39 11.75
N GLY A 52 -5.86 -21.36 11.60
CA GLY A 52 -6.76 -20.89 12.67
C GLY A 52 -6.05 -20.16 13.81
N LYS A 53 -4.80 -19.72 13.62
CA LYS A 53 -4.06 -18.91 14.59
C LYS A 53 -3.61 -17.60 13.97
N ALA A 54 -3.68 -16.52 14.75
CA ALA A 54 -3.12 -15.23 14.39
C ALA A 54 -1.61 -15.24 14.67
N THR A 55 -0.80 -14.96 13.66
CA THR A 55 0.66 -14.85 13.76
C THR A 55 1.10 -13.46 13.39
N LEU A 56 1.99 -12.88 14.18
CA LEU A 56 2.55 -11.56 13.91
C LEU A 56 3.59 -11.66 12.78
N GLN A 57 3.37 -10.95 11.69
CA GLN A 57 4.23 -10.97 10.51
C GLN A 57 4.76 -9.55 10.24
N SER A 58 6.08 -9.38 10.25
CA SER A 58 6.72 -8.12 9.84
C SER A 58 6.55 -7.90 8.34
N ILE A 59 6.27 -6.65 7.97
CA ILE A 59 6.05 -6.22 6.59
C ILE A 59 6.89 -5.00 6.23
N THR A 60 7.14 -4.81 4.94
CA THR A 60 7.74 -3.58 4.42
C THR A 60 6.70 -2.82 3.61
N THR A 61 6.47 -1.56 3.96
CA THR A 61 5.53 -0.68 3.29
C THR A 61 6.26 0.33 2.42
N THR A 62 5.75 0.63 1.24
CA THR A 62 6.34 1.65 0.34
C THR A 62 5.58 2.97 0.42
N LYS A 63 4.27 2.94 0.18
CA LYS A 63 3.43 4.15 0.17
C LYS A 63 2.02 3.88 0.65
N THR A 64 1.37 4.93 1.14
CA THR A 64 -0.05 4.93 1.52
C THR A 64 -0.86 5.72 0.52
N ILE A 65 -1.92 5.12 -0.01
CA ILE A 65 -2.84 5.70 -1.00
C ILE A 65 -4.24 5.69 -0.38
N GLY A 66 -4.73 6.85 0.05
CA GLY A 66 -6.03 6.97 0.71
C GLY A 66 -6.07 6.18 2.02
N ASN A 67 -6.95 5.17 2.10
CA ASN A 67 -7.11 4.30 3.27
C ASN A 67 -6.36 2.96 3.17
N LYS A 68 -5.48 2.81 2.17
CA LYS A 68 -4.71 1.58 1.93
C LYS A 68 -3.23 1.87 1.89
N THR A 69 -2.43 0.90 2.30
CA THR A 69 -0.97 0.95 2.24
C THR A 69 -0.47 -0.16 1.34
N LEU A 70 0.48 0.19 0.47
CA LEU A 70 1.16 -0.73 -0.43
C LEU A 70 2.30 -1.41 0.32
N VAL A 71 2.22 -2.73 0.42
CA VAL A 71 3.20 -3.60 1.05
C VAL A 71 4.08 -4.20 -0.04
N SER A 72 5.38 -3.92 0.01
CA SER A 72 6.37 -4.44 -0.93
C SER A 72 6.94 -5.80 -0.51
N SER A 73 6.93 -6.13 0.79
CA SER A 73 7.45 -7.41 1.29
C SER A 73 6.79 -7.87 2.59
N GLY A 74 6.88 -9.17 2.87
CA GLY A 74 6.41 -9.79 4.12
C GLY A 74 5.02 -10.44 4.04
N LEU A 75 4.31 -10.25 2.93
CA LEU A 75 3.02 -10.89 2.64
C LEU A 75 3.07 -11.66 1.33
N LYS A 76 2.24 -12.69 1.23
CA LYS A 76 2.03 -13.49 0.02
C LYS A 76 0.60 -13.35 -0.48
N GLU A 77 0.43 -13.60 -1.76
CA GLU A 77 -0.90 -13.71 -2.35
C GLU A 77 -1.69 -14.82 -1.64
N ASN A 78 -2.97 -14.55 -1.35
CA ASN A 78 -3.88 -15.40 -0.56
C ASN A 78 -3.61 -15.47 0.95
N ASP A 79 -2.69 -14.66 1.49
CA ASP A 79 -2.60 -14.51 2.95
C ASP A 79 -3.87 -13.86 3.51
N ILE A 80 -4.42 -14.44 4.57
CA ILE A 80 -5.58 -13.90 5.28
C ILE A 80 -5.05 -13.00 6.39
N ILE A 81 -5.35 -11.71 6.32
CA ILE A 81 -4.93 -10.72 7.32
C ILE A 81 -6.10 -10.32 8.23
N VAL A 82 -5.79 -9.98 9.47
CA VAL A 82 -6.78 -9.43 10.41
C VAL A 82 -6.87 -7.92 10.21
N THR A 83 -8.02 -7.42 9.75
CA THR A 83 -8.22 -5.98 9.51
C THR A 83 -8.82 -5.23 10.69
N ASN A 84 -9.48 -5.93 11.61
CA ASN A 84 -10.18 -5.35 12.77
C ASN A 84 -10.05 -6.28 13.98
N GLY A 85 -10.18 -5.74 15.19
CA GLY A 85 -10.19 -6.54 16.43
C GLY A 85 -8.83 -7.07 16.86
N PHE A 86 -7.75 -6.72 16.16
CA PHE A 86 -6.39 -7.16 16.46
C PHE A 86 -5.82 -6.60 17.78
N ILE A 87 -6.44 -5.57 18.37
CA ILE A 87 -6.02 -4.98 19.65
C ILE A 87 -6.05 -6.04 20.77
N ASN A 88 -6.98 -6.99 20.71
CA ASN A 88 -7.12 -8.05 21.70
C ASN A 88 -6.36 -9.34 21.30
N LEU A 89 -5.67 -9.34 20.16
CA LEU A 89 -4.89 -10.48 19.70
C LEU A 89 -3.46 -10.40 20.23
N PHE A 90 -2.87 -11.57 20.43
CA PHE A 90 -1.46 -11.77 20.70
C PHE A 90 -0.93 -12.85 19.75
N ASP A 91 0.38 -12.97 19.63
CA ASP A 91 0.98 -13.97 18.75
C ASP A 91 0.58 -15.40 19.18
N GLY A 92 0.02 -16.16 18.24
CA GLY A 92 -0.50 -17.51 18.48
C GLY A 92 -1.93 -17.58 18.99
N ALA A 93 -2.65 -16.45 19.10
CA ALA A 93 -4.06 -16.44 19.48
C ALA A 93 -4.92 -17.27 18.51
N ASN A 94 -5.82 -18.09 19.04
CA ASN A 94 -6.77 -18.86 18.24
C ASN A 94 -7.81 -17.91 17.63
N VAL A 95 -8.04 -18.03 16.33
CA VAL A 95 -8.98 -17.21 15.57
C VAL A 95 -9.84 -18.09 14.68
N LEU A 96 -11.13 -17.75 14.61
CA LEU A 96 -12.08 -18.35 13.68
C LEU A 96 -12.41 -17.33 12.61
N ILE A 97 -12.25 -17.74 11.36
CA ILE A 97 -12.71 -16.96 10.20
C ILE A 97 -14.18 -17.34 10.00
N ASN A 98 -15.07 -16.35 9.96
CA ASN A 98 -16.49 -16.54 9.72
C ASN A 98 -16.92 -15.80 8.45
#